data_AF-D5EQ22-F1
#
_entry.id   AF-D5EQ22-F1
#
_cell.length_a   1.000
_cell.length_b   1.000
_cell.length_c   1.000
_cell.angle_alpha   90.00
_cell.angle_beta   90.00
_cell.angle_gamma   90.00
#
_symmetry.space_group_name_H-M   'P 1'
#
loop_
_entity.id
_entity.type
_entity.pdbx_description
1 polymer ?
#
loop_
_entity_poly.entity_id
_entity_poly.type
_entity_poly.pdbx_seq_one_letter_code
_entity_poly.pdbx_strand_id
1 'polypeptide(L)'
;MTIKPWIVFAPLSLVLFLGGCATKAPELSPLPVGLPYQERQAPTDERLSLRLSYPQVASDLQRLQSTVTVQRDFVLPEGASLVVGGRVDAVEGAQTAVGWGSAGQRFQTTSYFSIVEQQIEVHLLRQGFTVVDRSKFEAVLRAQRVANGEPDTLGQSIDSSELIRAAQSAEVAADYVLQVNEFTVGPAQDEMIALRTSEAFAQLAAMNRGLADAFAEDAAVVKPGFYTVLNAKLIEVATGAICWVGSHRVDSQHVTGYTVEVPIMKRVNNAAEVNASIVARNEQLAMGMRGLKRLRAEIDSLVEERAKRELIDAAIAEYEAAVSAYRVLANQLPEGLDAAWTYDYEVLPAEVLPALPTAARMEALDQGLATQADLDAEAQRRLSAEVRRFRELVTAHVTDLAALVAGELIETVPN
;
A
#
# COMPACT_ATOMS: atom_id res chain seq x y z
N MET A 1 -3.82 -65.82 110.44
CA MET A 1 -2.73 -66.46 111.20
C MET A 1 -1.44 -66.23 110.42
N THR A 2 -0.49 -65.49 111.02
CA THR A 2 0.99 -65.65 110.94
C THR A 2 1.56 -66.14 109.58
N ILE A 3 2.44 -65.42 108.87
CA ILE A 3 3.80 -64.99 109.25
C ILE A 3 4.31 -63.92 108.23
N LYS A 4 4.97 -62.85 108.71
CA LYS A 4 5.85 -61.87 108.00
C LYS A 4 7.28 -62.45 107.92
N PRO A 5 8.29 -61.84 107.25
CA PRO A 5 8.39 -60.95 106.08
C PRO A 5 9.37 -61.55 105.03
N TRP A 6 9.87 -60.78 104.05
CA TRP A 6 11.32 -60.55 103.79
C TRP A 6 11.48 -59.49 102.69
N ILE A 7 12.48 -58.63 102.92
CA ILE A 7 12.89 -57.46 102.15
C ILE A 7 13.70 -57.91 100.94
N VAL A 8 13.46 -57.36 99.74
CA VAL A 8 14.39 -57.41 98.61
C VAL A 8 14.52 -56.04 97.96
N PHE A 9 15.77 -55.68 97.75
CA PHE A 9 16.34 -54.42 97.28
C PHE A 9 15.75 -53.89 95.95
N ALA A 10 15.56 -52.57 95.89
CA ALA A 10 15.41 -51.82 94.65
C ALA A 10 16.79 -51.56 94.02
N PRO A 11 17.00 -51.81 92.72
CA PRO A 11 18.17 -51.31 92.02
C PRO A 11 17.92 -49.87 91.55
N LEU A 12 18.76 -48.98 92.06
CA LEU A 12 18.95 -47.60 91.62
C LEU A 12 19.57 -47.61 90.22
N SER A 13 18.76 -47.49 89.16
CA SER A 13 19.26 -47.31 87.80
C SER A 13 19.73 -45.87 87.60
N LEU A 14 21.02 -45.67 87.82
CA LEU A 14 21.79 -44.48 87.47
C LEU A 14 21.81 -44.32 85.94
N VAL A 15 20.94 -43.48 85.38
CA VAL A 15 20.99 -43.06 83.97
C VAL A 15 22.12 -42.05 83.83
N LEU A 16 23.28 -42.53 83.36
CA LEU A 16 24.39 -41.69 82.90
C LEU A 16 23.95 -40.94 81.64
N PHE A 17 23.58 -39.67 81.80
CA PHE A 17 23.49 -38.70 80.72
C PHE A 17 24.91 -38.44 80.19
N LEU A 18 25.35 -39.26 79.23
CA LEU A 18 26.40 -38.87 78.30
C LEU A 18 25.81 -37.85 77.34
N GLY A 19 25.59 -36.63 77.84
CA GLY A 19 25.36 -35.45 77.03
C GLY A 19 26.65 -35.12 76.30
N GLY A 20 26.99 -35.90 75.28
CA GLY A 20 27.91 -35.44 74.25
C GLY A 20 27.29 -34.18 73.68
N CYS A 21 27.99 -33.05 73.81
CA CYS A 21 27.66 -31.81 73.14
C CYS A 21 27.67 -32.06 71.63
N ALA A 22 26.55 -32.57 71.10
CA ALA A 22 26.27 -32.55 69.69
C ALA A 22 26.08 -31.08 69.34
N THR A 23 27.20 -30.41 69.05
CA THR A 23 27.21 -29.09 68.45
C THR A 23 26.37 -29.20 67.19
N LYS A 24 25.15 -28.63 67.27
CA LYS A 24 24.19 -28.57 66.17
C LYS A 24 24.96 -28.08 64.93
N ALA A 25 24.88 -28.83 63.83
CA ALA A 25 25.55 -28.46 62.59
C ALA A 25 25.15 -27.02 62.20
N PRO A 26 26.08 -26.21 61.68
CA PRO A 26 25.78 -24.84 61.29
C PRO A 26 24.67 -24.83 60.22
N GLU A 27 23.65 -23.99 60.44
CA GLU A 27 22.57 -23.80 59.47
C GLU A 27 23.08 -22.90 58.33
N LEU A 28 23.40 -23.49 57.19
CA LEU A 28 23.81 -22.75 55.99
C LEU A 28 22.60 -22.20 55.25
N SER A 29 22.75 -21.02 54.66
CA SER A 29 21.80 -20.53 53.66
C SER A 29 21.63 -21.57 52.53
N PRO A 30 20.40 -21.82 52.05
CA PRO A 30 20.20 -22.76 50.95
C PRO A 30 20.87 -22.23 49.68
N LEU A 31 21.40 -23.14 48.85
CA LEU A 31 21.87 -22.79 47.52
C LEU A 31 20.73 -22.10 46.76
N PRO A 32 20.99 -20.95 46.13
CA PRO A 32 19.98 -20.30 45.30
C PRO A 32 19.56 -21.25 44.18
N VAL A 33 18.26 -21.28 43.86
CA VAL A 33 17.75 -22.01 42.70
C VAL A 33 18.47 -21.44 41.48
N GLY A 34 19.20 -22.28 40.75
CA GLY A 34 19.86 -21.84 39.53
C GLY A 34 18.79 -21.30 38.58
N LEU A 35 18.87 -20.03 38.22
CA LEU A 35 17.98 -19.47 37.20
C LEU A 35 18.29 -20.20 35.90
N PRO A 36 17.28 -20.81 35.23
CA PRO A 36 17.51 -21.49 33.97
C PRO A 36 18.00 -20.48 32.93
N TYR A 37 18.89 -20.95 32.06
CA TYR A 37 19.33 -20.24 30.86
C TYR A 37 18.10 -19.74 30.09
N GLN A 38 17.99 -18.43 29.88
CA GLN A 38 17.01 -17.83 28.99
C GLN A 38 17.74 -17.06 27.89
N GLU A 39 17.94 -17.72 26.76
CA GLU A 39 18.28 -17.04 25.51
C GLU A 39 17.12 -16.11 25.14
N ARG A 40 17.38 -14.82 24.98
CA ARG A 40 16.42 -13.99 24.26
C ARG A 40 16.52 -14.36 22.79
N GLN A 41 15.42 -14.84 22.22
CA GLN A 41 15.32 -14.91 20.78
C GLN A 41 15.29 -13.48 20.24
N ALA A 42 16.21 -13.18 19.33
CA ALA A 42 16.16 -11.93 18.58
C ALA A 42 14.82 -11.86 17.85
N PRO A 43 14.20 -10.67 17.77
CA PRO A 43 13.05 -10.45 16.91
C PRO A 43 13.40 -10.91 15.50
N THR A 44 12.47 -11.56 14.82
CA THR A 44 12.62 -11.85 13.39
C THR A 44 12.55 -10.55 12.60
N ASP A 45 13.24 -10.52 11.46
CA ASP A 45 13.08 -9.45 10.49
C ASP A 45 11.60 -9.23 10.15
N GLU A 46 11.21 -7.97 10.08
CA GLU A 46 9.82 -7.55 9.90
C GLU A 46 9.68 -6.81 8.57
N ARG A 47 8.59 -7.09 7.85
CA ARG A 47 8.20 -6.34 6.67
C ARG A 47 7.18 -5.28 7.07
N LEU A 48 7.58 -4.03 6.95
CA LEU A 48 6.72 -2.87 7.12
C LEU A 48 6.29 -2.36 5.74
N SER A 49 5.20 -1.60 5.69
CA SER A 49 4.73 -0.93 4.48
C SER A 49 4.20 0.45 4.84
N LEU A 50 4.76 1.49 4.21
CA LEU A 50 4.18 2.83 4.25
C LEU A 50 3.14 2.92 3.14
N ARG A 51 1.87 3.07 3.51
CA ARG A 51 0.77 3.18 2.56
C ARG A 51 0.14 4.57 2.63
N LEU A 52 0.24 5.32 1.53
CA LEU A 52 -0.44 6.60 1.35
C LEU A 52 -1.64 6.37 0.45
N SER A 53 -2.85 6.59 0.95
CA SER A 53 -4.08 6.45 0.16
C SER A 53 -4.70 7.81 -0.10
N TYR A 54 -4.86 8.12 -1.37
CA TYR A 54 -5.51 9.33 -1.83
C TYR A 54 -6.82 8.91 -2.48
N PRO A 55 -7.96 9.11 -1.79
CA PRO A 55 -9.24 8.65 -2.31
C PRO A 55 -9.59 9.40 -3.59
N GLN A 56 -10.43 8.76 -4.41
CA GLN A 56 -11.07 9.42 -5.52
C GLN A 56 -11.89 10.59 -4.98
N VAL A 57 -11.60 11.80 -5.43
CA VAL A 57 -12.40 12.98 -5.09
C VAL A 57 -13.47 13.07 -6.18
N ALA A 58 -14.74 12.97 -5.80
CA ALA A 58 -15.84 13.37 -6.69
C ALA A 58 -15.52 14.78 -7.16
N SER A 59 -15.47 15.00 -8.47
CA SER A 59 -14.77 16.13 -9.05
C SER A 59 -15.21 17.42 -8.34
N ASP A 60 -14.28 18.03 -7.60
CA ASP A 60 -14.59 19.33 -7.02
C ASP A 60 -14.60 20.28 -8.21
N LEU A 61 -15.74 20.91 -8.51
CA LEU A 61 -15.94 21.78 -9.70
C LEU A 61 -14.81 22.82 -9.85
N GLN A 62 -14.11 23.16 -8.75
CA GLN A 62 -12.93 24.04 -8.75
C GLN A 62 -11.71 23.49 -9.51
N ARG A 63 -11.60 22.17 -9.70
CA ARG A 63 -10.51 21.49 -10.43
C ARG A 63 -10.90 21.13 -11.85
N LEU A 64 -12.19 21.18 -12.18
CA LEU A 64 -12.68 21.09 -13.54
C LEU A 64 -12.52 22.44 -14.22
N GLN A 65 -11.75 22.47 -15.31
CA GLN A 65 -11.75 23.64 -16.19
C GLN A 65 -12.92 23.49 -17.16
N SER A 66 -14.08 23.99 -16.73
CA SER A 66 -15.33 23.91 -17.50
C SER A 66 -15.67 25.24 -18.15
N THR A 67 -15.99 25.20 -19.43
CA THR A 67 -16.55 26.33 -20.17
C THR A 67 -17.86 25.87 -20.80
N VAL A 68 -18.99 26.39 -20.32
CA VAL A 68 -20.31 26.06 -20.81
C VAL A 68 -21.04 27.32 -21.24
N THR A 69 -21.62 27.29 -22.44
CA THR A 69 -22.45 28.35 -22.98
C THR A 69 -23.78 27.76 -23.39
N VAL A 70 -24.87 28.33 -22.87
CA VAL A 70 -26.24 27.90 -23.17
C VAL A 70 -26.95 29.03 -23.89
N GLN A 71 -27.73 28.70 -24.91
CA GLN A 71 -28.64 29.67 -25.52
C GLN A 71 -29.62 30.17 -24.46
N ARG A 72 -29.87 31.49 -24.44
CA ARG A 72 -30.73 32.12 -23.43
C ARG A 72 -32.11 31.46 -23.43
N ASP A 73 -32.60 31.09 -22.25
CA ASP A 73 -33.91 30.47 -22.00
C ASP A 73 -34.10 29.09 -22.67
N PHE A 74 -33.01 28.44 -23.11
CA PHE A 74 -33.07 27.07 -23.63
C PHE A 74 -33.24 26.05 -22.50
N VAL A 75 -34.25 25.20 -22.65
CA VAL A 75 -34.53 24.03 -21.81
C VAL A 75 -34.86 22.89 -22.77
N LEU A 76 -34.27 21.71 -22.57
CA LEU A 76 -34.59 20.57 -23.42
C LEU A 76 -36.02 20.10 -23.10
N PRO A 77 -36.91 19.94 -24.09
CA PRO A 77 -38.26 19.45 -23.84
C PRO A 77 -38.27 18.04 -23.23
N GLU A 78 -39.17 17.78 -22.29
CA GLU A 78 -39.37 16.45 -21.72
C GLU A 78 -39.70 15.44 -22.84
N GLY A 79 -38.96 14.33 -22.88
CA GLY A 79 -39.13 13.31 -23.91
C GLY A 79 -38.46 13.64 -25.26
N ALA A 80 -37.71 14.74 -25.37
CA ALA A 80 -36.91 15.02 -26.56
C ALA A 80 -35.95 13.87 -26.85
N SER A 81 -35.89 13.51 -28.13
CA SER A 81 -35.00 12.48 -28.65
C SER A 81 -33.67 13.09 -29.08
N LEU A 82 -32.57 12.47 -28.65
CA LEU A 82 -31.23 12.94 -28.92
C LEU A 82 -30.40 11.82 -29.55
N VAL A 83 -29.59 12.17 -30.54
CA VAL A 83 -28.56 11.28 -31.06
C VAL A 83 -27.17 11.84 -30.77
N VAL A 84 -26.25 10.98 -30.34
CA VAL A 84 -24.84 11.35 -30.22
C VAL A 84 -24.22 11.22 -31.61
N GLY A 85 -23.61 12.30 -32.09
CA GLY A 85 -22.98 12.37 -33.40
C GLY A 85 -21.63 13.04 -33.32
N GLY A 86 -20.93 13.08 -34.45
CA GLY A 86 -19.64 13.73 -34.55
C GLY A 86 -18.47 12.77 -34.45
N ARG A 87 -17.30 13.34 -34.75
CA ARG A 87 -16.04 12.63 -34.70
C ARG A 87 -15.52 12.78 -33.28
N VAL A 88 -15.68 11.71 -32.50
CA VAL A 88 -14.65 11.47 -31.51
C VAL A 88 -13.46 11.03 -32.32
N ASP A 89 -12.43 11.85 -32.40
CA ASP A 89 -11.08 11.36 -32.65
C ASP A 89 -10.61 10.52 -31.47
N ALA A 90 -11.42 9.51 -31.18
CA ALA A 90 -11.10 8.45 -30.29
C ALA A 90 -9.88 7.83 -30.94
N VAL A 91 -8.77 8.12 -30.29
CA VAL A 91 -7.55 7.35 -30.39
C VAL A 91 -6.52 7.90 -31.38
N GLU A 92 -6.75 8.87 -32.27
CA GLU A 92 -5.60 9.48 -32.99
C GLU A 92 -4.78 10.39 -32.07
N GLY A 93 -5.39 11.26 -31.25
CA GLY A 93 -4.68 12.12 -30.29
C GLY A 93 -4.02 11.35 -29.13
N ALA A 94 -4.70 10.33 -28.60
CA ALA A 94 -4.15 9.49 -27.51
C ALA A 94 -3.17 8.42 -28.03
N GLN A 95 -3.24 7.98 -29.30
CA GLN A 95 -2.18 7.19 -29.93
C GLN A 95 -1.01 8.07 -30.40
N THR A 96 -1.23 9.30 -30.85
CA THR A 96 -0.15 10.19 -31.32
C THR A 96 0.57 10.93 -30.19
N ALA A 97 -0.11 11.29 -29.10
CA ALA A 97 0.55 11.83 -27.89
C ALA A 97 1.42 10.77 -27.17
N VAL A 98 1.19 9.50 -27.48
CA VAL A 98 2.02 8.36 -27.06
C VAL A 98 2.70 7.75 -28.30
N GLY A 99 2.90 8.43 -29.43
CA GLY A 99 3.72 7.93 -30.55
C GLY A 99 3.40 6.54 -31.16
N TRP A 100 2.24 5.92 -30.88
CA TRP A 100 1.94 4.54 -31.28
C TRP A 100 1.18 4.55 -32.60
N GLY A 101 1.81 4.03 -33.65
CA GLY A 101 1.19 3.92 -34.98
C GLY A 101 -0.17 3.23 -34.96
N SER A 102 -0.95 3.50 -36.01
CA SER A 102 -2.36 3.15 -36.28
C SER A 102 -2.73 1.64 -36.30
N ALA A 103 -1.94 0.77 -35.68
CA ALA A 103 -2.18 -0.67 -35.59
C ALA A 103 -2.95 -1.02 -34.29
N GLY A 104 -4.23 -0.68 -34.24
CA GLY A 104 -5.04 -0.92 -33.04
C GLY A 104 -6.53 -1.02 -33.30
N GLN A 105 -6.98 -2.10 -33.94
CA GLN A 105 -8.40 -2.43 -34.08
C GLN A 105 -9.10 -2.59 -32.72
N ARG A 106 -10.11 -1.73 -32.50
CA ARG A 106 -11.51 -2.04 -32.13
C ARG A 106 -11.74 -2.86 -30.85
N PHE A 107 -11.84 -2.16 -29.72
CA PHE A 107 -12.89 -2.49 -28.76
C PHE A 107 -14.17 -1.86 -29.29
N GLN A 108 -15.02 -2.66 -29.95
CA GLN A 108 -16.32 -2.25 -30.45
C GLN A 108 -17.37 -2.97 -29.63
N THR A 109 -18.19 -2.22 -28.89
CA THR A 109 -19.54 -2.72 -28.60
C THR A 109 -20.33 -2.68 -29.92
N THR A 110 -21.33 -3.53 -30.06
CA THR A 110 -22.08 -3.67 -31.33
C THR A 110 -22.77 -2.39 -31.81
N SER A 111 -22.85 -1.34 -30.99
CA SER A 111 -23.59 -0.11 -31.29
C SER A 111 -22.75 1.19 -31.34
N TYR A 112 -21.54 1.25 -30.74
CA TYR A 112 -20.75 2.48 -30.56
C TYR A 112 -19.30 2.36 -31.01
N PHE A 113 -18.74 3.47 -31.52
CA PHE A 113 -17.40 3.53 -32.12
C PHE A 113 -16.31 3.97 -31.14
N SER A 114 -16.66 4.67 -30.07
CA SER A 114 -15.71 5.15 -29.05
C SER A 114 -16.20 4.96 -27.60
N ILE A 115 -15.25 4.85 -26.67
CA ILE A 115 -15.53 4.72 -25.23
C ILE A 115 -16.28 5.96 -24.72
N VAL A 116 -15.93 7.16 -25.18
CA VAL A 116 -16.59 8.40 -24.71
C VAL A 116 -18.02 8.53 -25.20
N GLU A 117 -18.37 8.14 -26.43
CA GLU A 117 -19.76 8.13 -26.89
C GLU A 117 -20.61 7.20 -26.03
N GLN A 118 -20.08 6.02 -25.67
CA GLN A 118 -20.75 5.09 -24.78
C GLN A 118 -20.99 5.69 -23.40
N GLN A 119 -20.00 6.39 -22.84
CA GLN A 119 -20.18 7.06 -21.55
C GLN A 119 -21.19 8.21 -21.64
N ILE A 120 -21.15 9.01 -22.71
CA ILE A 120 -22.12 10.07 -22.97
C ILE A 120 -23.54 9.50 -23.04
N GLU A 121 -23.78 8.42 -23.79
CA GLU A 121 -25.09 7.76 -23.83
C GLU A 121 -25.53 7.34 -22.44
N VAL A 122 -24.67 6.65 -21.68
CA VAL A 122 -24.99 6.19 -20.32
C VAL A 122 -25.41 7.36 -19.43
N HIS A 123 -24.71 8.49 -19.51
CA HIS A 123 -25.03 9.68 -18.72
C HIS A 123 -26.30 10.39 -19.18
N LEU A 124 -26.54 10.47 -20.49
CA LEU A 124 -27.79 11.02 -21.04
C LEU A 124 -29.00 10.20 -20.60
N LEU A 125 -28.93 8.86 -20.69
CA LEU A 125 -29.98 7.95 -20.25
C LEU A 125 -30.25 8.09 -18.74
N ARG A 126 -29.20 8.27 -17.92
CA ARG A 126 -29.34 8.49 -16.47
C ARG A 126 -30.06 9.79 -16.13
N GLN A 127 -29.94 10.81 -16.97
CA GLN A 127 -30.67 12.09 -16.80
C GLN A 127 -32.09 12.06 -17.36
N GLY A 128 -32.52 10.93 -17.93
CA GLY A 128 -33.87 10.74 -18.44
C GLY A 128 -34.06 11.15 -19.90
N PHE A 129 -33.00 11.45 -20.64
CA PHE A 129 -33.09 11.74 -22.07
C PHE A 129 -33.39 10.47 -22.88
N THR A 130 -34.12 10.65 -23.99
CA THR A 130 -34.35 9.55 -24.95
C THR A 130 -33.20 9.53 -25.95
N VAL A 131 -32.31 8.55 -25.88
CA VAL A 131 -31.17 8.45 -26.80
C VAL A 131 -31.49 7.52 -27.96
N VAL A 132 -31.31 8.01 -29.19
CA VAL A 132 -31.48 7.24 -30.42
C VAL A 132 -30.23 6.40 -30.69
N ASP A 133 -30.43 5.16 -31.15
CA ASP A 133 -29.34 4.22 -31.42
C ASP A 133 -28.33 4.78 -32.45
N ARG A 134 -27.07 4.87 -32.03
CA ARG A 134 -25.96 5.40 -32.83
C ARG A 134 -25.70 4.60 -34.10
N SER A 135 -25.93 3.30 -34.11
CA SER A 135 -25.70 2.44 -35.29
C SER A 135 -26.72 2.67 -36.38
N LYS A 136 -27.98 2.91 -36.03
CA LYS A 136 -28.99 3.39 -36.99
C LYS A 136 -28.58 4.73 -37.60
N PHE A 137 -28.15 5.67 -36.76
CA PHE A 137 -27.68 6.97 -37.22
C PHE A 137 -26.45 6.87 -38.15
N GLU A 138 -25.49 6.01 -37.83
CA GLU A 138 -24.32 5.76 -38.68
C GLU A 138 -24.70 5.12 -40.01
N ALA A 139 -25.64 4.16 -40.01
CA ALA A 139 -26.10 3.52 -41.24
C ALA A 139 -26.71 4.54 -42.20
N VAL A 140 -27.50 5.49 -41.67
CA VAL A 140 -28.05 6.60 -42.45
C VAL A 140 -26.95 7.52 -42.97
N LEU A 141 -25.98 7.92 -42.14
CA LEU A 141 -24.83 8.73 -42.58
C LEU A 141 -24.06 8.05 -43.72
N ARG A 142 -23.76 6.76 -43.59
CA ARG A 142 -23.07 5.99 -44.65
C ARG A 142 -23.90 5.92 -45.93
N ALA A 143 -25.20 5.67 -45.82
CA ALA A 143 -26.09 5.66 -46.97
C ALA A 143 -26.11 7.03 -47.69
N GLN A 144 -26.12 8.13 -46.94
CA GLN A 144 -26.05 9.48 -47.49
C GLN A 144 -24.73 9.76 -48.23
N ARG A 145 -23.58 9.34 -47.68
CA ARG A 145 -22.27 9.48 -48.34
C ARG A 145 -22.18 8.70 -49.64
N VAL A 146 -22.61 7.44 -49.61
CA VAL A 146 -22.67 6.59 -50.80
C VAL A 146 -23.55 7.23 -51.87
N ALA A 147 -24.69 7.81 -51.49
CA ALA A 147 -25.57 8.53 -52.41
C ALA A 147 -24.93 9.81 -52.99
N ASN A 148 -24.07 10.48 -52.22
CA ASN A 148 -23.34 11.69 -52.65
C ASN A 148 -22.05 11.37 -53.45
N GLY A 149 -21.73 10.09 -53.66
CA GLY A 149 -20.50 9.68 -54.36
C GLY A 149 -19.23 9.89 -53.53
N GLU A 150 -19.38 10.13 -52.23
CA GLU A 150 -18.26 10.27 -51.31
C GLU A 150 -17.76 8.88 -50.91
N PRO A 151 -16.43 8.68 -50.82
CA PRO A 151 -15.89 7.39 -50.40
C PRO A 151 -16.32 7.11 -48.96
N ASP A 152 -16.71 5.86 -48.68
CA ASP A 152 -16.97 5.34 -47.33
C ASP A 152 -15.66 5.30 -46.54
N THR A 153 -15.18 6.49 -46.18
CA THR A 153 -13.98 6.72 -45.42
C THR A 153 -14.41 6.99 -43.99
N LEU A 154 -14.24 5.97 -43.17
CA LEU A 154 -14.22 6.11 -41.72
C LEU A 154 -13.16 7.17 -41.38
N GLY A 155 -13.59 8.31 -40.85
CA GLY A 155 -12.68 9.36 -40.36
C GLY A 155 -12.68 10.70 -41.12
N GLN A 156 -13.57 10.95 -42.08
CA GLN A 156 -13.76 12.34 -42.55
C GLN A 156 -14.51 13.18 -41.50
N SER A 157 -14.11 14.45 -41.36
CA SER A 157 -14.82 15.43 -40.53
C SER A 157 -16.27 15.52 -41.00
N ILE A 158 -17.21 15.15 -40.13
CA ILE A 158 -18.63 15.15 -40.47
C ILE A 158 -19.15 16.59 -40.36
N ASP A 159 -19.67 17.13 -41.46
CA ASP A 159 -20.31 18.44 -41.45
C ASP A 159 -21.56 18.38 -40.55
N SER A 160 -21.79 19.43 -39.75
CA SER A 160 -23.00 19.57 -38.96
C SER A 160 -24.26 19.46 -39.84
N SER A 161 -24.21 19.92 -41.10
CA SER A 161 -25.31 19.77 -42.07
C SER A 161 -25.61 18.31 -42.45
N GLU A 162 -24.59 17.44 -42.47
CA GLU A 162 -24.75 16.01 -42.72
C GLU A 162 -25.36 15.32 -41.50
N LEU A 163 -24.88 15.65 -40.29
CA LEU A 163 -25.44 15.16 -39.03
C LEU A 163 -26.93 15.51 -38.89
N ILE A 164 -27.30 16.76 -39.18
CA ILE A 164 -28.70 17.21 -39.13
C ILE A 164 -29.55 16.43 -40.15
N ARG A 165 -29.08 16.30 -41.40
CA ARG A 165 -29.82 15.56 -42.44
C ARG A 165 -30.02 14.09 -42.07
N ALA A 166 -29.03 13.44 -41.46
CA ALA A 166 -29.17 12.07 -40.98
C ALA A 166 -30.16 11.98 -39.81
N ALA A 167 -30.14 12.96 -38.90
CA ALA A 167 -31.05 13.01 -37.76
C ALA A 167 -32.52 13.23 -38.18
N GLN A 168 -32.75 13.98 -39.26
CA GLN A 168 -34.06 14.20 -39.88
C GLN A 168 -34.62 12.98 -40.63
N SER A 169 -33.80 11.96 -40.88
CA SER A 169 -34.26 10.77 -41.60
C SER A 169 -35.36 10.05 -40.82
N ALA A 170 -36.32 9.44 -41.53
CA ALA A 170 -37.42 8.72 -40.90
C ALA A 170 -36.96 7.53 -40.03
N GLU A 171 -35.75 7.02 -40.25
CA GLU A 171 -35.18 5.91 -39.49
C GLU A 171 -34.58 6.34 -38.15
N VAL A 172 -34.12 7.59 -38.04
CA VAL A 172 -33.48 8.16 -36.84
C VAL A 172 -34.46 9.06 -36.10
N ALA A 173 -35.05 10.04 -36.80
CA ALA A 173 -36.04 10.99 -36.31
C ALA A 173 -35.69 11.59 -34.93
N ALA A 174 -34.45 12.08 -34.78
CA ALA A 174 -34.00 12.73 -33.55
C ALA A 174 -34.37 14.22 -33.53
N ASP A 175 -34.72 14.76 -32.37
CA ASP A 175 -35.01 16.18 -32.17
C ASP A 175 -33.71 17.01 -32.03
N TYR A 176 -32.67 16.38 -31.48
CA TYR A 176 -31.37 17.02 -31.23
C TYR A 176 -30.19 16.11 -31.61
N VAL A 177 -29.08 16.74 -32.01
CA VAL A 177 -27.78 16.08 -32.19
C VAL A 177 -26.81 16.62 -31.15
N LEU A 178 -26.26 15.74 -30.31
CA LEU A 178 -25.10 16.07 -29.49
C LEU A 178 -23.84 15.73 -30.29
N GLN A 179 -23.23 16.75 -30.88
CA GLN A 179 -22.00 16.63 -31.65
C GLN A 179 -20.79 16.69 -30.70
N VAL A 180 -20.06 15.57 -30.57
CA VAL A 180 -18.73 15.57 -29.94
C VAL A 180 -17.72 16.14 -30.93
N ASN A 181 -17.07 17.24 -30.56
CA ASN A 181 -16.09 17.92 -31.40
C ASN A 181 -14.66 17.48 -31.06
N GLU A 182 -14.37 17.25 -29.78
CA GLU A 182 -13.05 16.86 -29.32
C GLU A 182 -13.18 15.89 -28.14
N PHE A 183 -12.41 14.81 -28.17
CA PHE A 183 -12.08 14.05 -26.99
C PHE A 183 -10.61 13.68 -27.04
N THR A 184 -9.81 14.31 -26.19
CA THR A 184 -8.37 14.11 -26.16
C THR A 184 -7.98 13.56 -24.79
N VAL A 185 -7.10 12.56 -24.76
CA VAL A 185 -6.38 12.16 -23.55
C VAL A 185 -4.89 12.24 -23.83
N GLY A 186 -4.14 12.81 -22.91
CA GLY A 186 -2.69 12.93 -23.05
C GLY A 186 -1.96 12.98 -21.72
N PRO A 187 -0.62 12.90 -21.75
CA PRO A 187 0.21 13.11 -20.57
C PRO A 187 -0.01 14.51 -20.00
N ALA A 188 -0.18 14.60 -18.68
CA ALA A 188 -0.03 15.83 -17.93
C ALA A 188 1.34 15.84 -17.24
N GLN A 189 1.66 16.94 -16.55
CA GLN A 189 2.88 17.01 -15.76
C GLN A 189 2.82 16.01 -14.60
N ASP A 190 3.89 15.23 -14.42
CA ASP A 190 3.99 14.31 -13.28
C ASP A 190 4.10 15.09 -11.96
N GLU A 191 3.46 14.57 -10.91
CA GLU A 191 3.41 15.18 -9.57
C GLU A 191 4.42 14.48 -8.64
N MET A 192 5.18 15.27 -7.89
CA MET A 192 6.12 14.74 -6.90
C MET A 192 5.46 14.67 -5.53
N ILE A 193 5.34 13.46 -4.98
CA ILE A 193 4.75 13.23 -3.65
C ILE A 193 5.87 13.05 -2.64
N ALA A 194 6.04 14.03 -1.76
CA ALA A 194 7.03 13.99 -0.69
C ALA A 194 6.59 13.02 0.42
N LEU A 195 7.28 11.88 0.55
CA LEU A 195 6.92 10.79 1.47
C LEU A 195 7.03 11.23 2.94
N ARG A 196 8.12 11.93 3.28
CA ARG A 196 8.43 12.34 4.67
C ARG A 196 7.46 13.35 5.26
N THR A 197 6.76 14.10 4.40
CA THR A 197 5.79 15.12 4.84
C THR A 197 4.41 14.54 5.14
N SER A 198 4.18 13.28 4.79
CA SER A 198 2.89 12.64 5.01
C SER A 198 2.64 12.30 6.48
N GLU A 199 1.39 12.41 6.91
CA GLU A 199 0.99 12.01 8.27
C GLU A 199 1.24 10.53 8.52
N ALA A 200 0.96 9.67 7.53
CA ALA A 200 1.21 8.23 7.61
C ALA A 200 2.69 7.91 7.86
N PHE A 201 3.61 8.66 7.24
CA PHE A 201 5.04 8.53 7.53
C PHE A 201 5.36 8.95 8.97
N ALA A 202 4.84 10.09 9.42
CA ALA A 202 5.08 10.57 10.79
C ALA A 202 4.60 9.56 11.84
N GLN A 203 3.43 8.95 11.64
CA GLN A 203 2.90 7.90 12.51
C GLN A 203 3.79 6.65 12.49
N LEU A 204 4.20 6.18 11.31
CA LEU A 204 5.04 4.99 11.17
C LEU A 204 6.44 5.20 11.80
N ALA A 205 7.03 6.38 11.61
CA ALA A 205 8.32 6.76 12.17
C ALA A 205 8.26 6.92 13.71
N ALA A 206 7.16 7.42 14.26
CA ALA A 206 6.97 7.50 15.71
C ALA A 206 6.96 6.11 16.38
N MET A 207 6.46 5.08 15.68
CA MET A 207 6.45 3.69 16.14
C MET A 207 7.77 2.95 15.89
N ASN A 208 8.65 3.50 15.06
CA ASN A 208 9.86 2.83 14.57
C ASN A 208 11.07 3.76 14.65
N ARG A 209 11.73 3.77 15.81
CA ARG A 209 12.92 4.58 16.05
C ARG A 209 14.02 4.26 15.02
N GLY A 210 14.56 5.29 14.37
CA GLY A 210 15.59 5.17 13.32
C GLY A 210 15.03 5.07 11.90
N LEU A 211 13.73 4.84 11.73
CA LEU A 211 13.12 4.79 10.39
C LEU A 211 13.25 6.12 9.63
N ALA A 212 13.15 7.25 10.33
CA ALA A 212 13.22 8.57 9.72
C ALA A 212 14.59 8.88 9.07
N ASP A 213 15.65 8.25 9.57
CA ASP A 213 17.03 8.40 9.08
C ASP A 213 17.29 7.51 7.85
N ALA A 214 16.49 6.46 7.65
CA ALA A 214 16.59 5.57 6.51
C ALA A 214 15.93 6.12 5.24
N PHE A 215 15.07 7.14 5.37
CA PHE A 215 14.50 7.86 4.24
C PHE A 215 15.38 9.06 3.89
N ALA A 216 15.74 9.21 2.60
CA ALA A 216 16.39 10.42 2.10
C ALA A 216 15.52 11.66 2.39
N GLU A 217 16.14 12.82 2.65
CA GLU A 217 15.39 14.03 3.03
C GLU A 217 14.38 14.47 1.97
N ASP A 218 14.74 14.25 0.71
CA ASP A 218 13.97 14.53 -0.50
C ASP A 218 13.24 13.29 -1.06
N ALA A 219 13.09 12.23 -0.24
CA ALA A 219 12.41 11.02 -0.65
C ALA A 219 11.00 11.33 -1.17
N ALA A 220 10.82 11.14 -2.47
CA ALA A 220 9.59 11.44 -3.17
C ALA A 220 9.27 10.38 -4.21
N VAL A 221 7.98 10.27 -4.52
CA VAL A 221 7.47 9.35 -5.54
C VAL A 221 6.83 10.14 -6.66
N VAL A 222 7.16 9.76 -7.88
CA VAL A 222 6.58 10.35 -9.09
C VAL A 222 5.20 9.74 -9.31
N LYS A 223 4.18 10.59 -9.32
CA LYS A 223 2.82 10.22 -9.70
C LYS A 223 2.57 10.66 -11.14
N PRO A 224 2.33 9.71 -12.06
CA PRO A 224 2.00 10.01 -13.44
C PRO A 224 0.79 10.93 -13.57
N GLY A 225 0.91 11.93 -14.45
CA GLY A 225 -0.19 12.82 -14.80
C GLY A 225 -0.85 12.46 -16.14
N PHE A 226 -2.17 12.47 -16.19
CA PHE A 226 -2.94 12.46 -17.44
C PHE A 226 -3.94 13.59 -17.44
N TYR A 227 -4.27 14.12 -18.61
CA TYR A 227 -5.40 15.01 -18.78
C TYR A 227 -6.38 14.44 -19.78
N THR A 228 -7.66 14.79 -19.63
CA THR A 228 -8.68 14.58 -20.65
C THR A 228 -9.37 15.90 -20.95
N VAL A 229 -9.70 16.13 -22.23
CA VAL A 229 -10.55 17.23 -22.69
C VAL A 229 -11.71 16.61 -23.44
N LEU A 230 -12.94 17.02 -23.12
CA LEU A 230 -14.15 16.69 -23.87
C LEU A 230 -14.84 17.99 -24.27
N ASN A 231 -15.06 18.17 -25.56
CA ASN A 231 -15.82 19.27 -26.14
C ASN A 231 -17.02 18.73 -26.92
N ALA A 232 -18.20 19.25 -26.62
CA ALA A 232 -19.41 18.90 -27.34
C ALA A 232 -20.32 20.12 -27.54
N LYS A 233 -21.21 20.00 -28.52
CA LYS A 233 -22.27 20.98 -28.78
C LYS A 233 -23.58 20.27 -29.08
N LEU A 234 -24.68 20.86 -28.65
CA LEU A 234 -26.03 20.39 -28.86
C LEU A 234 -26.69 21.21 -29.95
N ILE A 235 -27.23 20.55 -30.96
CA ILE A 235 -27.83 21.16 -32.15
C ILE A 235 -29.28 20.72 -32.26
N GLU A 236 -30.21 21.67 -32.33
CA GLU A 236 -31.61 21.39 -32.65
C GLU A 236 -31.76 21.01 -34.12
N VAL A 237 -32.35 19.85 -34.38
CA VAL A 237 -32.43 19.27 -35.73
C VAL A 237 -33.40 20.04 -36.64
N ALA A 238 -34.46 20.62 -36.07
CA ALA A 238 -35.46 21.35 -36.83
C ALA A 238 -34.93 22.67 -37.40
N THR A 239 -34.08 23.38 -36.65
CA THR A 239 -33.61 24.74 -36.97
C THR A 239 -32.14 24.78 -37.35
N GLY A 240 -31.35 23.78 -36.94
CA GLY A 240 -29.90 23.80 -36.99
C GLY A 240 -29.26 24.71 -35.94
N ALA A 241 -30.03 25.26 -34.99
CA ALA A 241 -29.51 26.15 -33.95
C ALA A 241 -28.64 25.37 -32.95
N ILE A 242 -27.53 25.98 -32.53
CA ILE A 242 -26.70 25.46 -31.44
C ILE A 242 -27.29 25.96 -30.13
N CYS A 243 -27.87 25.04 -29.36
CA CYS A 243 -28.59 25.35 -28.14
C CYS A 243 -27.70 25.28 -26.89
N TRP A 244 -26.63 24.49 -26.94
CA TRP A 244 -25.66 24.33 -25.85
C TRP A 244 -24.28 24.00 -26.42
N VAL A 245 -23.23 24.50 -25.78
CA VAL A 245 -21.83 24.16 -26.05
C VAL A 245 -21.15 23.98 -24.70
N GLY A 246 -20.45 22.87 -24.53
CA GLY A 246 -19.71 22.61 -23.31
C GLY A 246 -18.32 22.04 -23.60
N SER A 247 -17.36 22.45 -22.79
CA SER A 247 -15.98 21.97 -22.82
C SER A 247 -15.52 21.70 -21.40
N HIS A 248 -15.10 20.48 -21.11
CA HIS A 248 -14.58 20.09 -19.80
C HIS A 248 -13.16 19.55 -19.96
N ARG A 249 -12.25 20.03 -19.11
CA ARG A 249 -10.91 19.45 -18.96
C ARG A 249 -10.73 18.93 -17.54
N VAL A 250 -10.14 17.75 -17.43
CA VAL A 250 -9.84 17.08 -16.16
C VAL A 250 -8.42 16.58 -16.15
N ASP A 251 -7.70 16.80 -15.06
CA ASP A 251 -6.40 16.17 -14.80
C ASP A 251 -6.58 14.99 -13.83
N SER A 252 -6.13 13.80 -14.24
CA SER A 252 -6.33 12.53 -13.54
C SER A 252 -5.79 12.52 -12.12
N GLN A 253 -4.74 13.31 -11.86
CA GLN A 253 -4.12 13.47 -10.56
C GLN A 253 -5.10 14.01 -9.52
N HIS A 254 -6.15 14.71 -9.95
CA HIS A 254 -7.13 15.35 -9.08
C HIS A 254 -8.40 14.53 -8.88
N VAL A 255 -8.66 13.56 -9.75
CA VAL A 255 -9.97 12.89 -9.85
C VAL A 255 -9.92 11.37 -9.79
N THR A 256 -8.75 10.76 -9.94
CA THR A 256 -8.58 9.32 -9.76
C THR A 256 -7.93 9.03 -8.42
N GLY A 257 -8.52 8.10 -7.67
CA GLY A 257 -7.91 7.63 -6.43
C GLY A 257 -6.65 6.85 -6.73
N TYR A 258 -5.63 6.99 -5.89
CA TYR A 258 -4.37 6.27 -6.04
C TYR A 258 -3.79 5.90 -4.68
N THR A 259 -2.94 4.88 -4.68
CA THR A 259 -2.21 4.42 -3.49
C THR A 259 -0.73 4.41 -3.78
N VAL A 260 0.07 5.00 -2.89
CA VAL A 260 1.52 4.84 -2.88
C VAL A 260 1.87 3.82 -1.82
N GLU A 261 2.57 2.76 -2.20
CA GLU A 261 3.07 1.74 -1.30
C GLU A 261 4.59 1.75 -1.30
N VAL A 262 5.20 1.90 -0.12
CA VAL A 262 6.66 1.85 0.05
C VAL A 262 7.01 0.70 0.97
N PRO A 263 7.45 -0.44 0.42
CA PRO A 263 7.86 -1.58 1.23
C PRO A 263 9.13 -1.25 2.01
N ILE A 264 9.17 -1.64 3.28
CA ILE A 264 10.30 -1.35 4.18
C ILE A 264 10.72 -2.64 4.88
N MET A 265 11.99 -2.99 4.78
CA MET A 265 12.57 -4.12 5.50
C MET A 265 13.18 -3.62 6.81
N LYS A 266 12.71 -4.13 7.95
CA LYS A 266 13.25 -3.84 9.29
C LYS A 266 14.08 -5.03 9.77
N ARG A 267 15.39 -4.81 9.97
CA ARG A 267 16.35 -5.84 10.40
C ARG A 267 16.93 -5.50 11.76
N VAL A 268 17.14 -6.50 12.61
CA VAL A 268 17.81 -6.29 13.89
C VAL A 268 19.31 -6.08 13.66
N ASN A 269 19.85 -4.93 14.10
CA ASN A 269 21.26 -4.59 13.88
C ASN A 269 22.16 -5.10 15.03
N ASN A 270 21.73 -4.96 16.28
CA ASN A 270 22.53 -5.35 17.46
C ASN A 270 22.29 -6.78 17.96
N ALA A 271 21.80 -7.70 17.10
CA ALA A 271 21.51 -9.08 17.47
C ALA A 271 22.69 -9.79 18.16
N ALA A 272 23.87 -9.71 17.54
CA ALA A 272 25.08 -10.37 18.01
C ALA A 272 25.59 -9.77 19.33
N GLU A 273 25.52 -8.44 19.50
CA GLU A 273 25.99 -7.74 20.70
C GLU A 273 25.12 -8.07 21.92
N VAL A 274 23.79 -8.02 21.76
CA VAL A 274 22.85 -8.40 22.81
C VAL A 274 23.05 -9.87 23.20
N ASN A 275 23.15 -10.76 22.21
CA ASN A 275 23.36 -12.19 22.47
C ASN A 275 24.71 -12.47 23.15
N ALA A 276 25.79 -11.79 22.74
CA ALA A 276 27.09 -11.91 23.41
C ALA A 276 27.03 -11.47 24.87
N SER A 277 26.29 -10.39 25.16
CA SER A 277 26.09 -9.88 26.53
C SER A 277 25.27 -10.87 27.39
N ILE A 278 24.26 -11.52 26.81
CA ILE A 278 23.51 -12.61 27.46
C ILE A 278 24.42 -13.79 27.77
N VAL A 279 25.21 -14.24 26.79
CA VAL A 279 26.12 -15.38 26.95
C VAL A 279 27.15 -15.10 28.04
N ALA A 280 27.80 -13.93 28.00
CA ALA A 280 28.78 -13.53 29.01
C ALA A 280 28.16 -13.50 30.42
N ARG A 281 26.92 -13.01 30.57
CA ARG A 281 26.22 -13.05 31.86
C ARG A 281 25.98 -14.47 32.35
N ASN A 282 25.52 -15.33 31.46
CA ASN A 282 25.22 -16.71 31.79
C ASN A 282 26.49 -17.46 32.25
N GLU A 283 27.63 -17.17 31.62
CA GLU A 283 28.93 -17.69 32.07
C GLU A 283 29.30 -17.21 33.48
N GLN A 284 29.09 -15.91 33.79
CA GLN A 284 29.31 -15.37 35.13
C GLN A 284 28.42 -16.05 36.18
N LEU A 285 27.13 -16.25 35.88
CA LEU A 285 26.19 -16.96 36.76
C LEU A 285 26.62 -18.41 36.95
N ALA A 286 27.03 -19.10 35.90
CA ALA A 286 27.51 -20.48 35.98
C ALA A 286 28.78 -20.59 36.83
N MET A 287 29.73 -19.66 36.67
CA MET A 287 30.93 -19.59 37.50
C MET A 287 30.60 -19.33 38.97
N GLY A 288 29.72 -18.37 39.27
CA GLY A 288 29.27 -18.07 40.63
C GLY A 288 28.62 -19.29 41.29
N MET A 289 27.75 -20.01 40.57
CA MET A 289 27.12 -21.23 41.08
C MET A 289 28.12 -22.36 41.35
N ARG A 290 29.13 -22.55 40.48
CA ARG A 290 30.21 -23.52 40.73
C ARG A 290 31.02 -23.15 41.98
N GLY A 291 31.32 -21.86 42.16
CA GLY A 291 31.97 -21.35 43.36
C GLY A 291 31.18 -21.65 44.64
N LEU A 292 29.87 -21.36 44.63
CA LEU A 292 28.98 -21.68 45.74
C LEU A 292 28.92 -23.16 46.09
N LYS A 293 28.86 -24.04 45.07
CA LYS A 293 28.88 -25.50 45.28
C LYS A 293 30.20 -25.97 45.90
N ARG A 294 31.33 -25.39 45.47
CA ARG A 294 32.65 -25.71 46.02
C ARG A 294 32.77 -25.26 47.48
N LEU A 295 32.43 -24.00 47.79
CA LEU A 295 32.48 -23.47 49.16
C LEU A 295 31.60 -24.27 50.11
N ARG A 296 30.41 -24.70 49.66
CA ARG A 296 29.55 -25.56 50.44
C ARG A 296 30.18 -26.93 50.74
N ALA A 297 30.76 -27.58 49.74
CA ALA A 297 31.44 -28.87 49.93
C ALA A 297 32.67 -28.74 50.85
N GLU A 298 33.37 -27.61 50.80
CA GLU A 298 34.49 -27.30 51.70
C GLU A 298 34.03 -27.16 53.16
N ILE A 299 32.93 -26.43 53.40
CA ILE A 299 32.32 -26.34 54.73
C ILE A 299 31.91 -27.73 55.24
N ASP A 300 31.25 -28.53 54.39
CA ASP A 300 30.84 -29.90 54.75
C ASP A 300 32.05 -30.76 55.16
N SER A 301 33.16 -30.68 54.40
CA SER A 301 34.42 -31.39 54.71
C SER A 301 35.05 -30.93 56.03
N LEU A 302 35.12 -29.62 56.29
CA LEU A 302 35.68 -29.07 57.54
C LEU A 302 34.86 -29.49 58.77
N VAL A 303 33.54 -29.58 58.62
CA VAL A 303 32.63 -30.07 59.66
C VAL A 303 32.87 -31.56 59.93
N GLU A 304 33.01 -32.39 58.89
CA GLU A 304 33.30 -33.82 59.02
C GLU A 304 34.66 -34.08 59.69
N GLU A 305 35.69 -33.33 59.32
CA GLU A 305 37.05 -33.43 59.89
C GLU A 305 37.17 -32.86 61.31
N ARG A 306 36.10 -32.24 61.84
CA ARG A 306 36.09 -31.54 63.14
C ARG A 306 37.20 -30.48 63.22
N ALA A 307 37.38 -29.71 62.13
CA ALA A 307 38.31 -28.62 62.08
C ALA A 307 38.04 -27.57 63.19
N LYS A 308 39.01 -26.69 63.43
CA LYS A 308 38.82 -25.59 64.40
C LYS A 308 37.61 -24.75 64.00
N ARG A 309 36.78 -24.40 64.98
CA ARG A 309 35.54 -23.63 64.78
C ARG A 309 35.75 -22.32 64.02
N GLU A 310 36.87 -21.64 64.27
CA GLU A 310 37.26 -20.41 63.56
C GLU A 310 37.38 -20.60 62.04
N LEU A 311 37.85 -21.77 61.58
CA LEU A 311 37.96 -22.07 60.14
C LEU A 311 36.59 -22.32 59.51
N ILE A 312 35.70 -23.00 60.25
CA ILE A 312 34.33 -23.24 59.82
C ILE A 312 33.57 -21.92 59.73
N ASP A 313 33.66 -21.08 60.76
CA ASP A 313 32.97 -19.77 60.80
C ASP A 313 33.48 -18.84 59.69
N ALA A 314 34.79 -18.86 59.37
CA ALA A 314 35.36 -18.11 58.25
C ALA A 314 34.84 -18.59 56.89
N ALA A 315 34.77 -19.91 56.67
CA ALA A 315 34.24 -20.47 55.42
C ALA A 315 32.74 -20.19 55.25
N ILE A 316 31.97 -20.20 56.33
CA ILE A 316 30.54 -19.81 56.32
C ILE A 316 30.38 -18.35 55.92
N ALA A 317 31.16 -17.44 56.51
CA ALA A 317 31.10 -16.03 56.16
C ALA A 317 31.44 -15.78 54.68
N GLU A 318 32.44 -16.49 54.13
CA GLU A 318 32.77 -16.44 52.71
C GLU A 318 31.63 -16.97 51.83
N TYR A 319 31.01 -18.09 52.21
CA TYR A 319 29.85 -18.63 51.52
C TYR A 319 28.67 -17.66 51.50
N GLU A 320 28.33 -17.04 52.63
CA GLU A 320 27.22 -16.08 52.72
C GLU A 320 27.48 -14.82 51.88
N ALA A 321 28.71 -14.31 51.89
CA ALA A 321 29.11 -13.21 51.03
C ALA A 321 28.97 -13.58 49.54
N ALA A 322 29.40 -14.78 49.15
CA ALA A 322 29.25 -15.28 47.79
C ALA A 322 27.78 -15.48 47.39
N VAL A 323 26.92 -15.95 48.30
CA VAL A 323 25.47 -16.09 48.04
C VAL A 323 24.84 -14.73 47.81
N SER A 324 25.21 -13.72 48.61
CA SER A 324 24.73 -12.34 48.44
C SER A 324 25.15 -11.77 47.08
N ALA A 325 26.44 -11.89 46.72
CA ALA A 325 26.95 -11.45 45.44
C ALA A 325 26.26 -12.15 44.25
N TYR A 326 26.05 -13.47 44.35
CA TYR A 326 25.32 -14.23 43.34
C TYR A 326 23.87 -13.74 43.18
N ARG A 327 23.17 -13.43 44.27
CA ARG A 327 21.79 -12.91 44.19
C ARG A 327 21.73 -11.54 43.54
N VAL A 328 22.69 -10.66 43.83
CA VAL A 328 22.80 -9.36 43.15
C VAL A 328 23.03 -9.56 41.65
N LEU A 329 23.95 -10.46 41.30
CA LEU A 329 24.22 -10.84 39.91
C LEU A 329 22.98 -11.44 39.20
N ALA A 330 22.24 -12.29 39.89
CA ALA A 330 21.05 -12.94 39.34
C ALA A 330 19.89 -11.96 39.11
N ASN A 331 19.79 -10.90 39.91
CA ASN A 331 18.68 -9.93 39.85
C ASN A 331 18.99 -8.70 38.99
N GLN A 332 20.24 -8.48 38.60
CA GLN A 332 20.63 -7.40 37.70
C GLN A 332 20.57 -7.87 36.24
N LEU A 333 19.83 -7.13 35.41
CA LEU A 333 19.94 -7.23 33.96
C LEU A 333 21.38 -6.89 33.55
N PRO A 334 21.98 -7.59 32.57
CA PRO A 334 23.33 -7.24 32.12
C PRO A 334 23.35 -5.83 31.55
N GLU A 335 24.46 -5.13 31.74
CA GLU A 335 24.69 -3.85 31.09
C GLU A 335 24.54 -4.01 29.57
N GLY A 336 23.75 -3.15 28.94
CA GLY A 336 23.42 -3.23 27.51
C GLY A 336 22.19 -4.07 27.16
N LEU A 337 21.62 -4.88 28.06
CA LEU A 337 20.35 -5.59 27.81
C LEU A 337 19.10 -4.74 28.02
N ASP A 338 19.26 -3.60 28.72
CA ASP A 338 18.29 -2.52 28.76
C ASP A 338 18.26 -1.72 27.45
N ALA A 339 19.27 -1.88 26.59
CA ALA A 339 19.21 -1.30 25.26
C ALA A 339 18.10 -2.01 24.48
N ALA A 340 17.07 -1.25 24.11
CA ALA A 340 16.10 -1.72 23.13
C ALA A 340 16.86 -2.24 21.90
N TRP A 341 16.36 -3.31 21.28
CA TRP A 341 16.86 -3.77 19.99
C TRP A 341 16.99 -2.57 19.05
N THR A 342 18.15 -2.43 18.41
CA THR A 342 18.35 -1.44 17.37
C THR A 342 18.02 -2.06 16.04
N TYR A 343 17.47 -1.25 15.14
CA TYR A 343 16.99 -1.72 13.85
C TYR A 343 17.63 -0.90 12.73
N ASP A 344 18.03 -1.61 11.69
CA ASP A 344 18.32 -1.03 10.39
C ASP A 344 17.09 -1.15 9.50
N TYR A 345 16.85 -0.10 8.72
CA TYR A 345 15.72 -0.05 7.80
C TYR A 345 16.24 0.06 6.38
N GLU A 346 15.77 -0.82 5.51
CA GLU A 346 16.01 -0.77 4.07
C GLU A 346 14.70 -0.39 3.39
N VAL A 347 14.66 0.82 2.82
CA VAL A 347 13.51 1.34 2.07
C VAL A 347 13.59 0.83 0.64
N LEU A 348 12.60 0.04 0.23
CA LEU A 348 12.52 -0.50 -1.12
C LEU A 348 11.84 0.50 -2.08
N PRO A 349 11.99 0.32 -3.41
CA PRO A 349 11.34 1.20 -4.38
C PRO A 349 9.83 1.30 -4.15
N ALA A 350 9.32 2.53 -4.19
CA ALA A 350 7.90 2.80 -4.04
C ALA A 350 7.11 2.37 -5.29
N GLU A 351 5.89 1.92 -5.07
CA GLU A 351 4.93 1.57 -6.12
C GLU A 351 3.72 2.51 -6.04
N VAL A 352 3.31 3.05 -7.20
CA VAL A 352 2.06 3.84 -7.32
C VAL A 352 1.01 2.95 -7.98
N LEU A 353 -0.17 2.87 -7.38
CA LEU A 353 -1.30 2.09 -7.86
C LEU A 353 -2.49 3.01 -8.18
N PRO A 354 -3.11 2.90 -9.38
CA PRO A 354 -2.71 2.01 -10.47
C PRO A 354 -1.33 2.38 -11.03
N ALA A 355 -0.58 1.37 -11.49
CA ALA A 355 0.79 1.48 -11.98
C ALA A 355 0.83 2.12 -13.38
N LEU A 356 0.37 3.35 -13.46
CA LEU A 356 0.37 4.13 -14.68
C LEU A 356 1.81 4.48 -15.07
N PRO A 357 2.07 4.64 -16.36
CA PRO A 357 3.39 5.02 -16.87
C PRO A 357 3.63 6.52 -16.70
N THR A 358 4.83 6.90 -16.28
CA THR A 358 5.27 8.31 -16.30
C THR A 358 5.44 8.81 -17.73
N ALA A 359 5.40 10.13 -17.94
CA ALA A 359 5.61 10.72 -19.27
C ALA A 359 6.94 10.27 -19.90
N ALA A 360 8.02 10.24 -19.11
CA ALA A 360 9.32 9.75 -19.56
C ALA A 360 9.30 8.25 -19.94
N ARG A 361 8.50 7.43 -19.24
CA ARG A 361 8.36 6.01 -19.59
C ARG A 361 7.60 5.82 -20.90
N MET A 362 6.57 6.64 -21.14
CA MET A 362 5.84 6.65 -22.41
C MET A 362 6.78 6.98 -23.57
N GLU A 363 7.54 8.08 -23.45
CA GLU A 363 8.51 8.49 -24.47
C GLU A 363 9.56 7.38 -24.75
N ALA A 364 10.05 6.71 -23.71
CA ALA A 364 10.99 5.60 -23.87
C ALA A 364 10.39 4.38 -24.60
N LEU A 365 9.10 4.09 -24.37
CA LEU A 365 8.39 3.02 -25.09
C LEU A 365 8.20 3.39 -26.57
N ASP A 366 7.90 4.65 -26.86
CA ASP A 366 7.72 5.15 -28.23
C ASP A 366 9.02 5.05 -29.01
N GLN A 367 10.13 5.49 -28.41
CA GLN A 367 11.47 5.35 -28.98
C GLN A 367 11.85 3.87 -29.16
N GLY A 368 11.50 3.02 -28.21
CA GLY A 368 11.70 1.57 -28.31
C GLY A 368 10.91 0.94 -29.45
N LEU A 369 9.66 1.36 -29.65
CA LEU A 369 8.81 0.90 -30.76
C LEU A 369 9.33 1.40 -32.12
N ALA A 370 9.79 2.64 -32.18
CA ALA A 370 10.40 3.21 -33.39
C ALA A 370 11.68 2.47 -33.82
N THR A 371 12.43 1.92 -32.85
CA THR A 371 13.67 1.16 -33.09
C THR A 371 13.47 -0.37 -32.98
N GLN A 372 12.22 -0.85 -32.91
CA GLN A 372 11.91 -2.26 -32.66
C GLN A 372 12.53 -3.22 -33.70
N ALA A 373 12.65 -2.77 -34.95
CA ALA A 373 13.23 -3.57 -36.04
C ALA A 373 14.70 -3.94 -35.81
N ASP A 374 15.43 -3.14 -35.02
CA ASP A 374 16.85 -3.34 -34.73
C ASP A 374 17.10 -4.19 -33.47
N LEU A 375 16.04 -4.49 -32.71
CA LEU A 375 16.11 -5.30 -31.49
C LEU A 375 16.17 -6.79 -31.81
N ASP A 376 16.84 -7.56 -30.96
CA ASP A 376 16.77 -9.02 -31.04
C ASP A 376 15.36 -9.55 -30.69
N ALA A 377 15.09 -10.80 -31.04
CA ALA A 377 13.77 -11.40 -30.87
C ALA A 377 13.31 -11.48 -29.40
N GLU A 378 14.22 -11.52 -28.43
CA GLU A 378 13.86 -11.54 -27.01
C GLU A 378 13.48 -10.13 -26.53
N ALA A 379 14.27 -9.12 -26.87
CA ALA A 379 14.00 -7.72 -26.60
C ALA A 379 12.68 -7.27 -27.25
N GLN A 380 12.41 -7.67 -28.50
CA GLN A 380 11.14 -7.39 -29.18
C GLN A 380 9.94 -7.99 -28.43
N ARG A 381 10.06 -9.23 -27.92
CA ARG A 381 8.99 -9.87 -27.13
C ARG A 381 8.77 -9.16 -25.81
N ARG A 382 9.84 -8.77 -25.11
CA ARG A 382 9.78 -8.01 -23.85
C ARG A 382 9.10 -6.66 -24.06
N LEU A 383 9.54 -5.90 -25.07
CA LEU A 383 8.94 -4.61 -25.44
C LEU A 383 7.45 -4.78 -25.79
N SER A 384 7.11 -5.76 -26.63
CA SER A 384 5.71 -6.00 -27.04
C SER A 384 4.80 -6.38 -25.86
N ALA A 385 5.31 -7.21 -24.94
CA ALA A 385 4.57 -7.60 -23.74
C ALA A 385 4.35 -6.40 -22.79
N GLU A 386 5.36 -5.54 -22.65
CA GLU A 386 5.27 -4.32 -21.85
C GLU A 386 4.29 -3.31 -22.46
N VAL A 387 4.40 -3.04 -23.76
CA VAL A 387 3.49 -2.19 -24.53
C VAL A 387 2.04 -2.67 -24.40
N ARG A 388 1.80 -3.99 -24.47
CA ARG A 388 0.46 -4.56 -24.26
C ARG A 388 -0.07 -4.29 -22.86
N ARG A 389 0.72 -4.59 -21.81
CA ARG A 389 0.33 -4.35 -20.41
C ARG A 389 0.02 -2.88 -20.15
N PHE A 390 0.86 -2.01 -20.67
CA PHE A 390 0.67 -0.56 -20.62
C PHE A 390 -0.64 -0.16 -21.27
N ARG A 391 -0.92 -0.68 -22.47
CA ARG A 391 -2.13 -0.36 -23.22
C ARG A 391 -3.38 -0.71 -22.43
N GLU A 392 -3.38 -1.86 -21.78
CA GLU A 392 -4.50 -2.31 -20.92
C GLU A 392 -4.71 -1.33 -19.76
N LEU A 393 -3.64 -0.92 -19.07
CA LEU A 393 -3.71 0.03 -17.95
C LEU A 393 -4.19 1.41 -18.37
N VAL A 394 -3.63 1.96 -19.46
CA VAL A 394 -4.02 3.27 -19.98
C VAL A 394 -5.46 3.23 -20.50
N THR A 395 -5.89 2.14 -21.16
CA THR A 395 -7.28 2.01 -21.65
C THR A 395 -8.28 2.01 -20.50
N ALA A 396 -7.98 1.28 -19.41
CA ALA A 396 -8.82 1.29 -18.22
C ALA A 396 -8.91 2.71 -17.63
N HIS A 397 -7.77 3.37 -17.47
CA HIS A 397 -7.72 4.74 -16.95
C HIS A 397 -8.45 5.77 -17.84
N VAL A 398 -8.29 5.68 -19.16
CA VAL A 398 -9.01 6.50 -20.14
C VAL A 398 -10.52 6.28 -20.02
N THR A 399 -10.96 5.05 -19.76
CA THR A 399 -12.38 4.74 -19.58
C THR A 399 -12.93 5.44 -18.34
N ASP A 400 -12.20 5.40 -17.23
CA ASP A 400 -12.60 6.09 -15.99
C ASP A 400 -12.65 7.62 -16.19
N LEU A 401 -11.66 8.19 -16.87
CA LEU A 401 -11.63 9.61 -17.21
C LEU A 401 -12.75 10.02 -18.16
N ALA A 402 -13.04 9.19 -19.17
CA ALA A 402 -14.13 9.41 -20.12
C ALA A 402 -15.48 9.41 -19.41
N ALA A 403 -15.71 8.47 -18.49
CA ALA A 403 -16.93 8.39 -17.70
C ALA A 403 -17.12 9.66 -16.85
N LEU A 404 -16.05 10.07 -16.17
CA LEU A 404 -16.08 11.26 -15.33
C LEU A 404 -16.34 12.53 -16.14
N VAL A 405 -15.55 12.79 -17.19
CA VAL A 405 -15.69 14.03 -17.97
C VAL A 405 -17.02 14.07 -18.73
N ALA A 406 -17.51 12.93 -19.21
CA ALA A 406 -18.83 12.85 -19.84
C ALA A 406 -19.94 13.12 -18.83
N GLY A 407 -19.90 12.53 -17.63
CA GLY A 407 -20.91 12.79 -16.60
C GLY A 407 -20.99 14.26 -16.23
N GLU A 408 -19.85 14.86 -15.91
CA GLU A 408 -19.75 16.27 -15.53
C GLU A 408 -20.22 17.20 -16.64
N LEU A 409 -19.88 16.89 -17.91
CA LEU A 409 -20.31 17.69 -19.04
C LEU A 409 -21.82 17.60 -19.27
N ILE A 410 -22.38 16.39 -19.20
CA ILE A 410 -23.80 16.13 -19.45
C ILE A 410 -24.68 16.71 -18.34
N GLU A 411 -24.19 16.79 -17.09
CA GLU A 411 -24.84 17.53 -15.99
C GLU A 411 -25.06 19.02 -16.26
N THR A 412 -24.35 19.59 -17.24
CA THR A 412 -24.54 21.00 -17.64
C THR A 412 -25.56 21.20 -18.76
N VAL A 413 -26.10 20.12 -19.34
CA VAL A 413 -27.15 20.20 -20.35
C VAL A 413 -28.46 20.58 -19.65
N PRO A 414 -29.14 21.67 -20.07
CA PRO A 414 -30.39 22.08 -19.44
C PRO A 414 -31.48 21.02 -19.62
N ASN A 415 -32.11 20.62 -18.52
CA ASN A 415 -33.27 19.73 -18.47
C ASN A 415 -34.46 20.46 -17.83
#